data_AF-A0AAN6L3F2-F1
#
_entry.id   AF-A0AAN6L3F2-F1
#
_cell.length_a   1.000
_cell.length_b   1.000
_cell.length_c   1.000
_cell.angle_alpha   90.00
_cell.angle_beta   90.00
_cell.angle_gamma   90.00
#
_symmetry.space_group_name_H-M   'P 1'
#
loop_
_entity.id
_entity.type
_entity.pdbx_description
1 polymer ?
#
loop_
_entity_poly.entity_id
_entity_poly.type
_entity_poly.pdbx_seq_one_letter_code
_entity_poly.pdbx_strand_id
1 'polypeptide(L)'
;MYSPYIVAVFAAFLSTATAQDPSCGVIGYDNGANPAFLVSADAALATLEACGNLCSTTETCQSFAFGADSCLLYNVPVADNVVPMDTSPYNFNDLACASGTTPTDPTTTGTAPADPTETEAPPARRAVKLNA
;
A
#
# COMPACT_ATOMS: atom_id res chain seq x y z
N MET A 1 2.71 -45.58 -43.31
CA MET A 1 1.41 -45.01 -43.74
C MET A 1 1.02 -43.97 -42.70
N TYR A 2 1.25 -42.68 -43.00
CA TYR A 2 0.96 -41.58 -42.07
C TYR A 2 -0.51 -41.14 -42.27
N SER A 3 -1.26 -41.06 -41.17
CA SER A 3 -2.66 -40.58 -41.16
C SER A 3 -2.71 -39.11 -40.71
N PRO A 4 -3.11 -38.17 -41.58
CA PRO A 4 -3.07 -36.74 -41.30
C PRO A 4 -4.45 -36.23 -40.84
N TYR A 5 -4.95 -36.68 -39.67
CA TYR A 5 -6.26 -36.25 -39.16
C TYR A 5 -6.33 -36.04 -37.65
N ILE A 6 -5.21 -35.76 -36.99
CA ILE A 6 -5.28 -35.11 -35.67
C ILE A 6 -5.27 -33.61 -35.93
N VAL A 7 -6.41 -33.14 -36.43
CA VAL A 7 -6.72 -31.72 -36.55
C VAL A 7 -6.64 -31.13 -35.15
N ALA A 8 -5.83 -30.10 -35.03
CA ALA A 8 -5.54 -29.36 -33.82
C ALA A 8 -6.82 -28.96 -33.07
N VAL A 9 -7.03 -29.52 -31.89
CA VAL A 9 -7.97 -28.99 -30.88
C VAL A 9 -7.27 -29.00 -29.53
N PHE A 10 -6.11 -28.34 -29.44
CA PHE A 10 -5.69 -27.81 -28.14
C PHE A 10 -6.43 -26.50 -27.97
N ALA A 11 -7.60 -26.60 -27.33
CA ALA A 11 -8.33 -25.46 -26.81
C ALA A 11 -7.34 -24.63 -25.98
N ALA A 12 -7.02 -23.43 -26.46
CA ALA A 12 -6.36 -22.43 -25.66
C ALA A 12 -7.31 -22.09 -24.50
N PHE A 13 -7.09 -22.71 -23.35
CA PHE A 13 -7.66 -22.24 -22.10
C PHE A 13 -7.06 -20.86 -21.85
N LEU A 14 -7.80 -19.84 -22.29
CA LEU A 14 -7.56 -18.46 -21.89
C LEU A 14 -7.87 -18.40 -20.40
N SER A 15 -6.84 -18.60 -19.57
CA SER A 15 -6.90 -18.36 -18.14
C SER A 15 -7.27 -16.89 -17.94
N THR A 16 -8.54 -16.62 -17.67
CA THR A 16 -8.98 -15.33 -17.15
C THR A 16 -8.43 -15.24 -15.73
N ALA A 17 -7.19 -14.78 -15.58
CA ALA A 17 -6.68 -14.33 -14.30
C ALA A 17 -7.55 -13.14 -13.90
N THR A 18 -8.50 -13.37 -12.98
CA THR A 18 -9.17 -12.28 -12.31
C THR A 18 -8.10 -11.55 -11.51
N ALA A 19 -7.61 -10.42 -12.03
CA ALA A 19 -6.83 -9.50 -11.24
C ALA A 19 -7.72 -9.06 -10.09
N GLN A 20 -7.55 -9.65 -8.91
CA GLN A 20 -8.15 -9.11 -7.71
C GLN A 20 -7.39 -7.84 -7.37
N ASP A 21 -8.12 -6.78 -7.07
CA ASP A 21 -7.51 -5.53 -6.66
C ASP A 21 -6.70 -5.77 -5.38
N PRO A 22 -5.43 -5.32 -5.34
CA PRO A 22 -4.60 -5.52 -4.17
C PRO A 22 -5.16 -4.74 -2.98
N SER A 23 -5.17 -5.36 -1.82
CA SER A 23 -5.56 -4.73 -0.56
C SER A 23 -4.37 -3.94 -0.01
N CYS A 24 -4.47 -2.62 -0.09
CA CYS A 24 -3.43 -1.69 0.37
C CYS A 24 -3.93 -0.86 1.56
N GLY A 25 -3.08 -0.64 2.55
CA GLY A 25 -3.36 0.31 3.63
C GLY A 25 -4.34 -0.16 4.69
N VAL A 26 -4.58 -1.47 4.85
CA VAL A 26 -5.56 -1.99 5.81
C VAL A 26 -5.00 -1.87 7.24
N ILE A 27 -5.63 -1.06 8.09
CA ILE A 27 -5.25 -0.94 9.50
C ILE A 27 -5.93 -2.06 10.28
N GLY A 28 -5.17 -2.92 10.96
CA GLY A 28 -5.73 -4.09 11.64
C GLY A 28 -4.69 -5.00 12.26
N TYR A 29 -5.11 -6.20 12.65
CA TYR A 29 -4.23 -7.26 13.12
C TYR A 29 -4.37 -8.48 12.22
N ASP A 30 -3.35 -9.33 12.15
CA ASP A 30 -3.54 -10.65 11.57
C ASP A 30 -4.55 -11.44 12.41
N ASN A 31 -5.28 -12.36 11.76
CA ASN A 31 -6.33 -13.15 12.40
C ASN A 31 -5.78 -14.30 13.27
N GLY A 32 -4.45 -14.42 13.39
CA GLY A 32 -3.75 -15.46 14.14
C GLY A 32 -3.73 -16.85 13.48
N ALA A 33 -4.49 -17.06 12.39
CA ALA A 33 -4.50 -18.33 11.67
C ALA A 33 -3.29 -18.45 10.72
N ASN A 34 -2.85 -17.33 10.13
CA ASN A 34 -1.62 -17.25 9.34
C ASN A 34 -0.70 -16.16 9.93
N PRO A 35 0.06 -16.48 11.00
CA PRO A 35 0.96 -15.51 11.60
C PRO A 35 2.08 -15.12 10.63
N ALA A 36 2.70 -13.98 10.89
CA ALA A 36 3.87 -13.55 10.14
C ALA A 36 4.96 -14.63 10.19
N PHE A 37 5.47 -15.03 9.02
CA PHE A 37 6.54 -16.02 8.95
C PHE A 37 7.92 -15.37 9.21
N LEU A 38 8.01 -14.05 9.04
CA LEU A 38 9.18 -13.25 9.36
C LEU A 38 8.75 -11.98 10.08
N VAL A 39 9.41 -11.70 11.20
CA VAL A 39 9.23 -10.49 11.99
C VAL A 39 10.59 -9.81 12.14
N SER A 40 10.69 -8.57 11.67
CA SER A 40 11.84 -7.72 11.91
C SER A 40 11.46 -6.60 12.87
N ALA A 41 12.19 -6.46 13.98
CA ALA A 41 12.04 -5.38 14.96
C ALA A 41 12.98 -4.20 14.68
N ASP A 42 13.37 -4.02 13.42
CA ASP A 42 14.15 -2.88 12.96
C ASP A 42 13.20 -1.76 12.54
N ALA A 43 13.21 -0.65 13.29
CA ALA A 43 12.41 0.53 13.02
C ALA A 43 12.65 1.10 11.60
N ALA A 44 13.85 0.90 11.02
CA ALA A 44 14.14 1.34 9.65
C ALA A 44 13.33 0.55 8.60
N LEU A 45 12.92 -0.67 8.92
CA LEU A 45 12.07 -1.51 8.07
C LEU A 45 10.57 -1.22 8.28
N ALA A 46 10.17 -0.46 9.30
CA ALA A 46 8.78 -0.17 9.64
C ALA A 46 8.13 0.90 8.73
N THR A 47 8.36 0.82 7.43
CA THR A 47 7.79 1.71 6.41
C THR A 47 7.26 0.91 5.22
N LEU A 48 6.35 1.51 4.45
CA LEU A 48 5.80 0.90 3.22
C LEU A 48 6.92 0.44 2.28
N GLU A 49 7.86 1.34 1.97
CA GLU A 49 8.92 1.10 1.00
C GLU A 49 9.90 0.04 1.50
N ALA A 50 10.38 0.15 2.73
CA ALA A 50 11.39 -0.76 3.26
C ALA A 50 10.83 -2.16 3.54
N CYS A 51 9.64 -2.26 4.15
CA CYS A 51 9.00 -3.55 4.40
C CYS A 51 8.52 -4.20 3.10
N GLY A 52 7.99 -3.41 2.16
CA GLY A 52 7.61 -3.87 0.82
C GLY A 52 8.79 -4.39 0.02
N ASN A 53 9.96 -3.72 0.08
CA ASN A 53 11.18 -4.21 -0.57
C ASN A 53 11.74 -5.47 0.10
N LEU A 54 11.63 -5.58 1.43
CA LEU A 54 11.97 -6.82 2.12
C LEU A 54 11.04 -7.96 1.67
N CYS A 55 9.73 -7.71 1.57
CA CYS A 55 8.76 -8.67 1.07
C CYS A 55 9.07 -9.10 -0.38
N SER A 56 9.36 -8.15 -1.27
CA SER A 56 9.63 -8.43 -2.70
C SER A 56 10.87 -9.30 -2.94
N THR A 57 11.83 -9.25 -2.01
CA THR A 57 13.07 -10.04 -2.06
C THR A 57 13.00 -11.32 -1.22
N THR A 58 11.94 -11.50 -0.44
CA THR A 58 11.72 -12.69 0.38
C THR A 58 10.79 -13.64 -0.36
N GLU A 59 11.30 -14.83 -0.71
CA GLU A 59 10.50 -15.85 -1.39
C GLU A 59 9.22 -16.15 -0.59
N THR A 60 8.11 -16.40 -1.30
CA THR A 60 6.77 -16.70 -0.76
C THR A 60 6.03 -15.54 -0.08
N CYS A 61 6.63 -14.37 0.08
CA CYS A 61 5.92 -13.20 0.62
C CYS A 61 4.80 -12.76 -0.34
N GLN A 62 3.57 -12.70 0.16
CA GLN A 62 2.40 -12.25 -0.59
C GLN A 62 1.85 -10.93 -0.04
N SER A 63 2.02 -10.68 1.25
CA SER A 63 1.66 -9.42 1.90
C SER A 63 2.62 -9.10 3.05
N PHE A 64 2.58 -7.85 3.49
CA PHE A 64 3.41 -7.34 4.57
C PHE A 64 2.63 -6.36 5.43
N ALA A 65 3.07 -6.17 6.67
CA ALA A 65 2.60 -5.11 7.54
C ALA A 65 3.77 -4.36 8.16
N PHE A 66 3.60 -3.06 8.36
CA PHE A 66 4.57 -2.22 9.06
C PHE A 66 3.87 -1.37 10.13
N GLY A 67 4.59 -1.08 11.20
CA GLY A 67 4.04 -0.38 12.36
C GLY A 67 4.71 -0.83 13.66
N ALA A 68 4.54 -0.06 14.74
CA ALA A 68 5.15 -0.36 16.04
C ALA A 68 6.65 -0.75 15.93
N ASP A 69 7.42 0.04 15.17
CA ASP A 69 8.85 -0.18 14.91
C ASP A 69 9.21 -1.56 14.33
N SER A 70 8.24 -2.22 13.68
CA SER A 70 8.37 -3.56 13.13
C SER A 70 7.90 -3.67 11.69
N CYS A 71 8.47 -4.66 10.98
CA CYS A 71 8.02 -5.16 9.68
C CYS A 71 7.68 -6.64 9.79
N LEU A 72 6.51 -7.01 9.30
CA LEU A 72 5.92 -8.35 9.38
C LEU A 72 5.66 -8.85 7.96
N LEU A 73 6.15 -10.04 7.61
CA LEU A 73 5.92 -10.65 6.30
C LEU A 73 4.98 -11.85 6.41
N TYR A 74 4.06 -11.95 5.45
CA TYR A 74 3.05 -13.00 5.40
C TYR A 74 3.08 -13.70 4.04
N ASN A 75 2.82 -15.00 4.06
CA ASN A 75 2.77 -15.84 2.87
C ASN A 75 1.34 -16.01 2.35
N VAL A 76 0.43 -15.13 2.76
CA VAL A 76 -0.98 -15.07 2.34
C VAL A 76 -1.35 -13.62 1.99
N PRO A 77 -2.32 -13.38 1.10
CA PRO A 77 -2.83 -12.04 0.84
C PRO A 77 -3.47 -11.39 2.07
N VAL A 78 -3.54 -10.06 2.10
CA VAL A 78 -4.18 -9.29 3.18
C VAL A 78 -5.65 -9.68 3.35
N ALA A 79 -6.37 -9.86 2.24
CA ALA A 79 -7.80 -10.18 2.24
C ALA A 79 -8.14 -11.48 3.00
N ASP A 80 -7.19 -12.40 3.11
CA ASP A 80 -7.37 -13.70 3.76
C ASP A 80 -6.87 -13.72 5.22
N ASN A 81 -6.20 -12.66 5.67
CA ASN A 81 -5.45 -12.69 6.93
C ASN A 81 -5.77 -11.56 7.92
N VAL A 82 -6.34 -10.44 7.49
CA VAL A 82 -6.44 -9.25 8.34
C VAL A 82 -7.83 -9.06 8.91
N VAL A 83 -7.89 -8.76 10.21
CA VAL A 83 -9.07 -8.23 10.89
C VAL A 83 -8.91 -6.72 11.04
N PRO A 84 -9.67 -5.91 10.28
CA PRO A 84 -9.56 -4.45 10.34
C PRO A 84 -9.90 -3.92 11.75
N MET A 85 -9.06 -3.01 12.24
CA MET A 85 -9.22 -2.37 13.54
C MET A 85 -8.42 -1.06 13.58
N ASP A 86 -9.11 0.09 13.58
CA ASP A 86 -8.49 1.42 13.48
C ASP A 86 -7.52 1.78 14.62
N THR A 87 -7.59 1.08 15.76
CA THR A 87 -6.66 1.25 16.89
C THR A 87 -5.38 0.43 16.74
N SER A 88 -5.24 -0.37 15.68
CA SER A 88 -4.03 -1.14 15.44
C SER A 88 -2.87 -0.20 15.08
N PRO A 89 -1.65 -0.46 15.58
CA PRO A 89 -0.47 0.26 15.14
C PRO A 89 0.04 -0.22 13.77
N TYR A 90 -0.53 -1.29 13.19
CA TYR A 90 -0.04 -1.92 11.97
C TYR A 90 -0.88 -1.56 10.74
N ASN A 91 -0.18 -1.31 9.64
CA ASN A 91 -0.74 -1.08 8.31
C ASN A 91 -0.35 -2.25 7.38
N PHE A 92 -1.35 -2.98 6.89
CA PHE A 92 -1.20 -4.18 6.06
C PHE A 92 -1.38 -3.87 4.56
N ASN A 93 -0.53 -4.48 3.74
CA ASN A 93 -0.45 -4.25 2.30
C ASN A 93 -0.12 -5.55 1.56
N ASP A 94 -0.82 -5.83 0.47
CA ASP A 94 -0.36 -6.83 -0.49
C ASP A 94 0.94 -6.37 -1.16
N LEU A 95 1.74 -7.32 -1.64
CA LEU A 95 3.03 -7.04 -2.28
C LEU A 95 2.91 -6.06 -3.45
N ALA A 96 1.80 -6.10 -4.21
CA ALA A 96 1.55 -5.19 -5.32
C ALA A 96 1.45 -3.71 -4.90
N CYS A 97 1.14 -3.43 -3.63
CA CYS A 97 1.06 -2.08 -3.09
C CYS A 97 2.45 -1.44 -2.85
N ALA A 98 3.51 -2.25 -2.76
CA ALA A 98 4.87 -1.75 -2.49
C ALA A 98 5.39 -0.83 -3.61
N SER A 99 4.89 -0.97 -4.83
CA SER A 99 5.30 -0.16 -5.98
C SER A 99 4.59 1.20 -6.08
N GLY A 100 3.83 1.62 -5.06
CA GLY A 100 3.19 2.94 -5.03
C GLY A 100 2.13 3.14 -6.12
N THR A 101 1.66 2.08 -6.76
CA THR A 101 0.52 2.16 -7.67
C THR A 101 -0.74 2.09 -6.82
N THR A 102 -1.08 3.20 -6.19
CA THR A 102 -2.40 3.36 -5.56
C THR A 102 -3.44 3.01 -6.60
N PRO A 103 -4.30 1.99 -6.41
CA PRO A 103 -5.50 1.87 -7.21
C PRO A 103 -6.27 3.17 -7.01
N THR A 104 -6.42 3.95 -8.08
CA THR A 104 -7.25 5.15 -8.03
C THR A 104 -8.68 4.66 -7.88
N ASP A 105 -9.19 4.71 -6.65
CA ASP A 105 -10.59 4.43 -6.35
C ASP A 105 -11.48 5.27 -7.28
N PRO A 106 -12.38 4.66 -8.09
CA PRO A 106 -13.35 5.42 -8.82
C PRO A 106 -14.52 5.72 -7.88
N THR A 107 -14.37 6.72 -6.99
CA THR A 107 -15.41 7.66 -6.50
C THR A 107 -15.02 8.27 -5.15
N THR A 108 -14.53 9.51 -5.16
CA THR A 108 -15.14 10.63 -4.41
C THR A 108 -14.67 11.93 -5.05
N THR A 109 -15.55 12.56 -5.83
CA THR A 109 -15.42 13.96 -6.27
C THR A 109 -15.42 14.86 -5.03
N GLY A 110 -14.24 15.13 -4.49
CA GLY A 110 -13.98 16.20 -3.53
C GLY A 110 -13.17 17.28 -4.24
N THR A 111 -13.86 18.31 -4.74
CA THR A 111 -13.28 19.50 -5.35
C THR A 111 -12.19 20.12 -4.46
N ALA A 112 -10.95 20.09 -4.92
CA ALA A 112 -9.90 20.98 -4.41
C ALA A 112 -10.18 22.41 -4.91
N PRO A 113 -10.08 23.44 -4.06
CA PRO A 113 -9.65 24.74 -4.50
C PRO A 113 -8.15 24.86 -4.31
N ALA A 114 -7.51 25.36 -5.36
CA ALA A 114 -6.09 25.61 -5.46
C ALA A 114 -5.56 26.54 -4.37
N ASP A 115 -4.32 26.26 -3.94
CA ASP A 115 -3.38 27.27 -3.47
C ASP A 115 -3.08 28.23 -4.64
N PRO A 116 -3.09 29.56 -4.44
CA PRO A 116 -1.84 30.21 -4.06
C PRO A 116 -2.02 31.39 -3.08
N THR A 117 -0.99 31.71 -2.30
CA THR A 117 -0.25 33.01 -2.39
C THR A 117 0.38 33.41 -1.05
N GLU A 118 1.71 33.26 -1.01
CA GLU A 118 2.71 34.18 -0.43
C GLU A 118 2.18 35.48 0.19
N THR A 119 2.29 35.63 1.51
CA THR A 119 2.14 36.93 2.21
C THR A 119 3.51 37.55 2.40
N GLU A 120 3.92 38.38 1.42
CA GLU A 120 5.02 39.33 1.52
C GLU A 120 4.65 40.47 2.51
N ALA A 121 5.60 40.85 3.38
CA ALA A 121 5.48 42.00 4.27
C ALA A 121 5.75 43.32 3.53
N PRO A 122 4.98 44.40 3.77
CA PRO A 122 5.36 45.76 3.34
C PRO A 122 5.67 46.71 4.53
N PRO A 123 6.27 47.89 4.27
CA PRO A 123 7.47 48.36 4.98
C PRO A 123 7.25 49.40 6.09
N ALA A 124 8.30 49.62 6.88
CA ALA A 124 8.37 50.69 7.88
C ALA A 124 8.32 52.11 7.26
N ARG A 125 7.54 53.03 7.85
CA ARG A 125 7.84 54.48 7.94
C ARG A 125 6.97 55.26 8.95
N ARG A 126 7.69 55.84 9.93
CA ARG A 126 7.57 57.14 10.65
C ARG A 126 6.31 57.56 11.45
N ALA A 127 6.49 57.52 12.78
CA ALA A 127 6.32 58.58 13.80
C ALA A 127 5.19 59.62 13.69
N VAL A 128 4.33 59.65 14.73
CA VAL A 128 3.71 60.86 15.29
C VAL A 128 3.86 60.82 16.81
N LYS A 129 4.41 61.90 17.36
CA LYS A 129 4.54 62.21 18.79
C LYS A 129 3.29 62.97 19.21
N LEU A 130 2.58 62.58 20.27
CA LEU A 130 1.70 63.49 21.01
C LEU A 130 1.50 63.01 22.46
N ASN A 131 1.40 63.98 23.35
CA ASN A 131 1.65 63.90 24.79
C ASN A 131 0.37 63.66 25.60
N ALA A 132 0.53 63.05 26.78
CA ALA A 132 -0.19 63.41 28.01
C ALA A 132 0.71 63.08 29.20
#